data_AF-A0A8I1HWW2-F1
#
_entry.id   AF-A0A8I1HWW2-F1
#
_cell.length_a   1.000
_cell.length_b   1.000
_cell.length_c   1.000
_cell.angle_alpha   90.00
_cell.angle_beta   90.00
_cell.angle_gamma   90.00
#
_symmetry.space_group_name_H-M   'P 1'
#
loop_
_entity.id
_entity.type
_entity.pdbx_description
1 polymer ?
#
loop_
_entity_poly.entity_id
_entity_poly.type
_entity_poly.pdbx_seq_one_letter_code
_entity_poly.pdbx_strand_id
1 'polypeptide(L)'
;MPEVVQTLDEATNSLVNPSGLNLTDPDDSRAYADQVWQAGVLLNVAIDEPQHLTSEGVKSIEPCDVFPVAQRALEEVLLQLPLVNDPVGSVVWCAGRLAQELPPAAQLAQVDGLRLAEWLLGVLESPYAEQVDIDPVQYAEALGPEGLKELRERAQGEYVGRRLAVLSGSVEEVFRTHTDGYEQLISGLSEIGRFDLAYAYSEDAMRILPAEETFNIAGGWAAITDVHFPHRSPYVNERVFDAFPWLSTAEGLFAAVGDSAVEHIEARLRDKPWDLAMFQYQCLRDPQRAWATASDAGLQRNVAELLLPHLPDQTVPVLMQLIEDKLETQDVYGRDQAYELLGKVQKAAEPALFEDFLDRLQRKFADCPEIRNQLADAAQP
;
A
#
# COMPACT_ATOMS: atom_id res chain seq x y z
N MET A 1 31.73 4.47 -27.95
CA MET A 1 32.11 5.14 -26.69
C MET A 1 32.07 4.08 -25.61
N PRO A 2 33.03 3.98 -24.67
CA PRO A 2 32.83 3.06 -23.56
C PRO A 2 31.66 3.61 -22.73
N GLU A 3 30.63 2.80 -22.52
CA GLU A 3 29.57 3.09 -21.55
C GLU A 3 30.24 3.40 -20.21
N VAL A 4 29.90 4.53 -19.61
CA VAL A 4 30.41 4.90 -18.29
C VAL A 4 29.72 3.97 -17.30
N VAL A 5 30.38 2.85 -16.98
CA VAL A 5 29.85 1.89 -15.99
C VAL A 5 30.21 2.39 -14.59
N GLN A 6 29.21 2.81 -13.83
CA GLN A 6 29.36 3.26 -12.46
C GLN A 6 29.47 2.06 -11.51
N THR A 7 30.11 2.23 -10.36
CA THR A 7 30.04 1.25 -9.27
C THR A 7 28.67 1.29 -8.58
N LEU A 8 28.28 0.22 -7.87
CA LEU A 8 27.04 0.23 -7.08
C LEU A 8 27.02 1.38 -6.07
N ASP A 9 28.16 1.66 -5.44
CA ASP A 9 28.31 2.75 -4.47
C ASP A 9 28.05 4.12 -5.10
N GLU A 10 28.65 4.40 -6.27
CA GLU A 10 28.42 5.65 -7.01
C GLU A 10 26.96 5.80 -7.44
N ALA A 11 26.36 4.74 -8.00
CA ALA A 11 24.99 4.76 -8.46
C ALA A 11 24.00 4.96 -7.31
N THR A 12 24.14 4.19 -6.23
CA THR A 12 23.27 4.30 -5.04
C THR A 12 23.43 5.66 -4.38
N ASN A 13 24.68 6.14 -4.20
CA ASN A 13 24.94 7.44 -3.59
C ASN A 13 24.37 8.60 -4.42
N SER A 14 24.38 8.50 -5.76
CA SER A 14 23.75 9.51 -6.61
C SER A 14 22.23 9.59 -6.48
N LEU A 15 21.58 8.51 -6.04
CA LEU A 15 20.14 8.43 -5.84
C LEU A 15 19.76 8.94 -4.44
N VAL A 16 20.51 8.55 -3.40
CA VAL A 16 20.19 8.97 -2.03
C VAL A 16 20.69 10.37 -1.69
N ASN A 17 21.61 10.93 -2.48
CA ASN A 17 22.04 12.32 -2.34
C ASN A 17 21.14 13.23 -3.20
N PRO A 18 20.33 14.12 -2.59
CA PRO A 18 19.31 14.93 -3.27
C PRO A 18 19.92 16.13 -4.04
N SER A 19 21.10 15.96 -4.64
CA SER A 19 21.83 17.02 -5.33
C SER A 19 20.97 17.68 -6.41
N GLY A 20 20.61 18.94 -6.18
CA GLY A 20 19.78 19.73 -7.09
C GLY A 20 18.28 19.77 -6.73
N LEU A 21 17.86 19.11 -5.65
CA LEU A 21 16.50 19.17 -5.12
C LEU A 21 16.44 20.09 -3.90
N ASN A 22 15.36 20.86 -3.79
CA ASN A 22 15.01 21.59 -2.57
C ASN A 22 14.02 20.76 -1.75
N LEU A 23 14.53 19.96 -0.80
CA LEU A 23 13.68 19.07 0.01
C LEU A 23 12.63 19.78 0.87
N THR A 24 12.69 21.11 1.02
CA THR A 24 11.61 21.85 1.69
C THR A 24 10.37 22.04 0.80
N ASP A 25 10.50 21.78 -0.50
CA ASP A 25 9.42 21.77 -1.48
C ASP A 25 8.79 20.35 -1.58
N PRO A 26 7.45 20.22 -1.56
CA PRO A 26 6.79 18.92 -1.64
C PRO A 26 7.01 18.16 -2.95
N ASP A 27 7.15 18.85 -4.08
CA ASP A 27 7.33 18.19 -5.39
C ASP A 27 8.74 17.63 -5.51
N ASP A 28 9.74 18.40 -5.07
CA ASP A 28 11.14 17.93 -4.98
C ASP A 28 11.29 16.80 -3.95
N SER A 29 10.54 16.83 -2.84
CA SER A 29 10.49 15.72 -1.86
C SER A 29 9.91 14.46 -2.47
N ARG A 30 8.86 14.57 -3.29
CA ARG A 30 8.30 13.43 -4.02
C ARG A 30 9.29 12.88 -5.04
N ALA A 31 9.98 13.74 -5.78
CA ALA A 31 11.05 13.30 -6.69
C ALA A 31 12.18 12.59 -5.95
N TYR A 32 12.54 13.06 -4.74
CA TYR A 32 13.51 12.39 -3.89
C TYR A 32 13.01 11.01 -3.40
N ALA A 33 11.73 10.86 -3.09
CA ALA A 33 11.14 9.57 -2.73
C ALA A 33 11.36 8.53 -3.85
N ASP A 34 11.13 8.92 -5.11
CA ASP A 34 11.36 8.04 -6.27
C ASP A 34 12.84 7.64 -6.39
N GLN A 35 13.78 8.55 -6.09
CA GLN A 35 15.21 8.25 -6.08
C GLN A 35 15.58 7.25 -4.96
N VAL A 36 15.06 7.45 -3.75
CA VAL A 36 15.28 6.52 -2.62
C VAL A 36 14.69 5.14 -2.92
N TRP A 37 13.51 5.08 -3.54
CA TRP A 37 12.92 3.83 -4.01
C TRP A 37 13.84 3.10 -4.99
N GLN A 38 14.34 3.82 -5.99
CA GLN A 38 15.27 3.25 -6.98
C GLN A 38 16.57 2.74 -6.35
N ALA A 39 17.09 3.43 -5.33
CA ALA A 39 18.23 2.93 -4.56
C ALA A 39 17.94 1.59 -3.88
N GLY A 40 16.77 1.45 -3.25
CA GLY A 40 16.32 0.18 -2.67
C GLY A 40 16.20 -0.94 -3.71
N VAL A 41 15.62 -0.65 -4.88
CA VAL A 41 15.53 -1.60 -6.01
C VAL A 41 16.92 -2.04 -6.48
N LEU A 42 17.85 -1.10 -6.63
CA LEU A 42 19.21 -1.40 -7.07
C LEU A 42 19.96 -2.28 -6.07
N LEU A 43 19.79 -2.02 -4.77
CA LEU A 43 20.35 -2.86 -3.71
C LEU A 43 19.75 -4.27 -3.71
N ASN A 44 18.43 -4.40 -3.88
CA ASN A 44 17.78 -5.70 -4.00
C ASN A 44 18.32 -6.51 -5.18
N VAL A 45 18.44 -5.88 -6.35
CA VAL A 45 19.05 -6.52 -7.54
C VAL A 45 20.50 -6.93 -7.25
N ALA A 46 21.27 -6.10 -6.54
CA ALA A 46 22.65 -6.43 -6.17
C ALA A 46 22.75 -7.66 -5.23
N ILE A 47 21.74 -7.88 -4.40
CA ILE A 47 21.65 -9.02 -3.47
C ILE A 47 21.22 -10.29 -4.19
N ASP A 48 20.10 -10.23 -4.94
CA ASP A 48 19.44 -11.41 -5.49
C ASP A 48 19.98 -11.80 -6.87
N GLU A 49 20.28 -10.82 -7.72
CA GLU A 49 20.60 -11.01 -9.14
C GLU A 49 21.72 -10.06 -9.63
N PRO A 50 22.93 -10.08 -9.02
CA PRO A 50 23.99 -9.10 -9.28
C PRO A 50 24.41 -9.00 -10.75
N GLN A 51 24.25 -10.08 -11.52
CA GLN A 51 24.48 -10.08 -12.97
C GLN A 51 23.60 -9.08 -13.73
N HIS A 52 22.39 -8.79 -13.24
CA HIS A 52 21.45 -7.86 -13.86
C HIS A 52 21.79 -6.38 -13.59
N LEU A 53 22.72 -6.07 -12.69
CA LEU A 53 23.20 -4.69 -12.51
C LEU A 53 23.79 -4.10 -13.80
N THR A 54 24.35 -4.96 -14.65
CA THR A 54 24.98 -4.53 -15.90
C THR A 54 23.99 -3.98 -16.94
N SER A 55 22.72 -4.42 -16.92
CA SER A 55 21.68 -3.81 -17.78
C SER A 55 21.29 -2.41 -17.32
N GLU A 56 21.56 -2.08 -16.05
CA GLU A 56 21.34 -0.74 -15.46
C GLU A 56 22.60 0.16 -15.58
N GLY A 57 23.63 -0.28 -16.32
CA GLY A 57 24.89 0.47 -16.44
C GLY A 57 25.74 0.47 -15.15
N VAL A 58 25.47 -0.44 -14.22
CA VAL A 58 26.18 -0.58 -12.94
C VAL A 58 27.10 -1.81 -12.99
N LYS A 59 28.32 -1.68 -12.46
CA LYS A 59 29.25 -2.80 -12.35
C LYS A 59 28.67 -3.84 -11.39
N SER A 60 28.69 -5.10 -11.81
CA SER A 60 28.41 -6.22 -10.91
C SER A 60 29.28 -6.12 -9.66
N ILE A 61 28.69 -6.52 -8.54
CA ILE A 61 29.31 -6.58 -7.21
C ILE A 61 29.13 -8.00 -6.68
N GLU A 62 30.01 -8.44 -5.78
CA GLU A 62 29.75 -9.66 -5.02
C GLU A 62 28.68 -9.36 -3.96
N PRO A 63 27.66 -10.22 -3.77
CA PRO A 63 26.59 -9.98 -2.80
C PRO A 63 27.08 -9.69 -1.37
N CYS A 64 28.22 -10.27 -0.95
CA CYS A 64 28.82 -10.02 0.35
C CYS A 64 29.38 -8.59 0.52
N ASP A 65 29.59 -7.86 -0.58
CA ASP A 65 30.11 -6.49 -0.57
C ASP A 65 28.99 -5.43 -0.64
N VAL A 66 27.71 -5.85 -0.67
CA VAL A 66 26.56 -4.93 -0.77
C VAL A 66 26.27 -4.21 0.55
N PHE A 67 26.45 -4.88 1.70
CA PHE A 67 26.08 -4.31 3.00
C PHE A 67 26.72 -2.93 3.28
N PRO A 68 28.02 -2.69 3.08
CA PRO A 68 28.61 -1.36 3.28
C PRO A 68 28.03 -0.26 2.39
N VAL A 69 27.52 -0.61 1.20
CA VAL A 69 26.86 0.34 0.29
C VAL A 69 25.47 0.67 0.81
N ALA A 70 24.69 -0.36 1.17
CA ALA A 70 23.35 -0.20 1.75
C ALA A 70 23.38 0.60 3.07
N GLN A 71 24.38 0.34 3.92
CA GLN A 71 24.60 1.06 5.16
C GLN A 71 24.77 2.57 4.92
N ARG A 72 25.70 2.96 4.04
CA ARG A 72 25.93 4.38 3.69
C ARG A 72 24.69 5.02 3.09
N ALA A 73 23.97 4.28 2.25
CA ALA A 73 22.76 4.76 1.60
C ALA A 73 21.67 5.09 2.63
N LEU A 74 21.41 4.20 3.58
CA LEU A 74 20.43 4.43 4.65
C LEU A 74 20.84 5.61 5.54
N GLU A 75 22.12 5.66 5.95
CA GLU A 75 22.63 6.76 6.78
C GLU A 75 22.46 8.12 6.08
N GLU A 76 22.75 8.20 4.78
CA GLU A 76 22.53 9.42 4.00
C GLU A 76 21.04 9.81 3.97
N VAL A 77 20.14 8.86 3.69
CA VAL A 77 18.68 9.15 3.69
C VAL A 77 18.22 9.67 5.05
N LEU A 78 18.65 9.02 6.15
CA LEU A 78 18.29 9.44 7.51
C LEU A 78 18.80 10.85 7.83
N LEU A 79 19.95 11.26 7.29
CA LEU A 79 20.47 12.63 7.42
C LEU A 79 19.62 13.66 6.67
N GLN A 80 18.98 13.27 5.56
CA GLN A 80 18.14 14.17 4.76
C GLN A 80 16.72 14.33 5.32
N LEU A 81 16.16 13.32 5.99
CA LEU A 81 14.78 13.34 6.51
C LEU A 81 14.35 14.61 7.27
N PRO A 82 15.17 15.25 8.12
CA PRO A 82 14.81 16.52 8.76
C PRO A 82 14.47 17.68 7.82
N LEU A 83 14.93 17.61 6.57
CA LEU A 83 14.75 18.66 5.57
C LEU A 83 13.54 18.43 4.67
N VAL A 84 13.00 17.21 4.68
CA VAL A 84 11.97 16.78 3.75
C VAL A 84 10.60 17.33 4.16
N ASN A 85 9.90 17.92 3.19
CA ASN A 85 8.49 18.25 3.30
C ASN A 85 7.65 17.09 2.74
N ASP A 86 7.34 16.13 3.60
CA ASP A 86 6.69 14.86 3.23
C ASP A 86 5.26 14.74 3.80
N PRO A 87 4.28 15.51 3.31
CA PRO A 87 2.94 15.55 3.90
C PRO A 87 2.18 14.22 3.77
N VAL A 88 2.63 13.32 2.90
CA VAL A 88 2.02 12.00 2.64
C VAL A 88 2.92 10.83 3.04
N GLY A 89 4.11 11.08 3.60
CA GLY A 89 5.03 10.05 4.07
C GLY A 89 5.73 9.23 2.97
N SER A 90 5.81 9.73 1.74
CA SER A 90 6.40 9.02 0.60
C SER A 90 7.90 8.75 0.76
N VAL A 91 8.67 9.73 1.24
CA VAL A 91 10.13 9.56 1.45
C VAL A 91 10.37 8.61 2.60
N VAL A 92 9.63 8.76 3.71
CA VAL A 92 9.72 7.87 4.86
C VAL A 92 9.40 6.42 4.46
N TRP A 93 8.35 6.21 3.67
CA TRP A 93 7.99 4.89 3.17
C TRP A 93 9.08 4.28 2.27
N CYS A 94 9.66 5.07 1.35
CA CYS A 94 10.76 4.61 0.50
C CYS A 94 12.02 4.32 1.31
N ALA A 95 12.31 5.10 2.35
CA ALA A 95 13.41 4.85 3.27
C ALA A 95 13.22 3.53 4.02
N GLY A 96 11.98 3.21 4.45
CA GLY A 96 11.66 1.94 5.09
C GLY A 96 11.85 0.75 4.16
N ARG A 97 11.42 0.89 2.89
CA ARG A 97 11.70 -0.12 1.85
C ARG A 97 13.20 -0.33 1.65
N LEU A 98 14.01 0.74 1.59
CA LEU A 98 15.46 0.65 1.50
C LEU A 98 16.06 -0.04 2.74
N ALA A 99 15.56 0.31 3.93
CA ALA A 99 16.00 -0.28 5.20
C ALA A 99 15.85 -1.81 5.24
N GLN A 100 14.83 -2.36 4.57
CA GLN A 100 14.57 -3.80 4.48
C GLN A 100 15.66 -4.59 3.72
N GLU A 101 16.48 -3.94 2.90
CA GLU A 101 17.58 -4.61 2.17
C GLU A 101 18.81 -4.87 3.05
N LEU A 102 18.94 -4.15 4.18
CA LEU A 102 20.14 -4.22 5.00
C LEU A 102 20.27 -5.52 5.81
N PRO A 103 19.21 -6.08 6.46
CA PRO A 103 19.33 -7.35 7.16
C PRO A 103 19.83 -8.52 6.31
N PRO A 104 19.27 -8.83 5.12
CA PRO A 104 19.79 -9.91 4.28
C PRO A 104 21.19 -9.61 3.75
N ALA A 105 21.50 -8.35 3.41
CA ALA A 105 22.86 -7.98 3.01
C ALA A 105 23.88 -8.19 4.15
N ALA A 106 23.52 -7.85 5.39
CA ALA A 106 24.38 -8.04 6.57
C ALA A 106 24.68 -9.53 6.81
N GLN A 107 23.66 -10.38 6.63
CA GLN A 107 23.78 -11.83 6.75
C GLN A 107 24.71 -12.40 5.67
N LEU A 108 24.54 -12.00 4.41
CA LEU A 108 25.39 -12.43 3.29
C LEU A 108 26.84 -11.98 3.45
N ALA A 109 27.03 -10.75 3.93
CA ALA A 109 28.34 -10.18 4.23
C ALA A 109 29.00 -10.81 5.48
N GLN A 110 28.27 -11.61 6.25
CA GLN A 110 28.72 -12.18 7.53
C GLN A 110 29.32 -11.11 8.45
N VAL A 111 28.63 -9.97 8.55
CA VAL A 111 29.07 -8.86 9.40
C VAL A 111 29.22 -9.36 10.83
N ASP A 112 30.31 -8.98 11.49
CA ASP A 112 30.49 -9.28 12.90
C ASP A 112 29.31 -8.73 13.72
N GLY A 113 28.65 -9.60 14.48
CA GLY A 113 27.41 -9.28 15.17
C GLY A 113 27.53 -8.12 16.17
N LEU A 114 28.69 -7.95 16.83
CA LEU A 114 28.92 -6.82 17.74
C LEU A 114 29.10 -5.51 16.96
N ARG A 115 29.79 -5.55 15.81
CA ARG A 115 29.91 -4.36 14.93
C ARG A 115 28.57 -3.97 14.34
N LEU A 116 27.75 -4.95 13.94
CA LEU A 116 26.40 -4.72 13.45
C LEU A 116 25.51 -4.12 14.55
N ALA A 117 25.59 -4.64 15.78
CA ALA A 117 24.88 -4.10 16.93
C ALA A 117 25.31 -2.66 17.25
N GLU A 118 26.61 -2.36 17.24
CA GLU A 118 27.13 -1.00 17.49
C GLU A 118 26.61 0.01 16.46
N TRP A 119 26.61 -0.37 15.19
CA TRP A 119 26.03 0.46 14.12
C TRP A 119 24.53 0.65 14.31
N LEU A 120 23.78 -0.44 14.53
CA LEU A 120 22.33 -0.39 14.65
C LEU A 120 21.90 0.43 15.87
N LEU A 121 22.63 0.39 16.98
CA LEU A 121 22.41 1.29 18.12
C LEU A 121 22.47 2.77 17.69
N GLY A 122 23.48 3.16 16.90
CA GLY A 122 23.60 4.53 16.40
C GLY A 122 22.46 4.92 15.46
N VAL A 123 22.00 4.00 14.61
CA VAL A 123 20.85 4.23 13.73
C VAL A 123 19.55 4.38 14.53
N LEU A 124 19.34 3.55 15.54
CA LEU A 124 18.14 3.56 16.39
C LEU A 124 18.05 4.78 17.32
N GLU A 125 19.16 5.51 17.53
CA GLU A 125 19.15 6.83 18.18
C GLU A 125 18.53 7.93 17.31
N SER A 126 18.37 7.70 16.01
CA SER A 126 17.71 8.64 15.11
C SER A 126 16.23 8.82 15.49
N PRO A 127 15.72 10.07 15.55
CA PRO A 127 14.29 10.30 15.80
C PRO A 127 13.37 9.81 14.66
N TYR A 128 13.95 9.40 13.53
CA TYR A 128 13.22 8.85 12.39
C TYR A 128 13.23 7.32 12.35
N ALA A 129 13.96 6.64 13.24
CA ALA A 129 14.07 5.18 13.21
C ALA A 129 12.71 4.47 13.32
N GLU A 130 11.82 4.96 14.18
CA GLU A 130 10.44 4.44 14.29
C GLU A 130 9.59 4.81 13.07
N GLN A 131 9.73 6.02 12.52
CA GLN A 131 8.96 6.44 11.34
C GLN A 131 9.32 5.62 10.10
N VAL A 132 10.60 5.29 9.94
CA VAL A 132 11.16 4.47 8.86
C VAL A 132 10.98 2.97 9.13
N ASP A 133 10.56 2.58 10.33
CA ASP A 133 10.40 1.18 10.76
C ASP A 133 11.70 0.37 10.68
N ILE A 134 12.80 0.94 11.20
CA ILE A 134 14.09 0.23 11.31
C ILE A 134 13.98 -0.78 12.45
N ASP A 135 13.51 -1.98 12.11
CA ASP A 135 13.15 -3.01 13.09
C ASP A 135 14.34 -3.92 13.46
N PRO A 136 14.84 -3.88 14.72
CA PRO A 136 15.92 -4.77 15.16
C PRO A 136 15.57 -6.26 15.09
N VAL A 137 14.28 -6.63 15.06
CA VAL A 137 13.84 -8.02 14.88
C VAL A 137 14.34 -8.57 13.54
N GLN A 138 14.34 -7.75 12.47
CA GLN A 138 14.77 -8.17 11.15
C GLN A 138 16.27 -8.52 11.09
N TYR A 139 17.07 -7.90 11.97
CA TYR A 139 18.51 -8.14 12.04
C TYR A 139 18.90 -9.33 12.94
N ALA A 140 17.94 -9.99 13.60
CA ALA A 140 18.22 -10.94 14.66
C ALA A 140 19.13 -12.10 14.23
N GLU A 141 18.96 -12.60 13.00
CA GLU A 141 19.80 -13.66 12.46
C GLU A 141 21.23 -13.18 12.19
N ALA A 142 21.40 -12.00 11.58
CA ALA A 142 22.71 -11.42 11.30
C ALA A 142 23.47 -10.98 12.56
N LEU A 143 22.75 -10.52 13.59
CA LEU A 143 23.32 -10.09 14.87
C LEU A 143 23.89 -11.25 15.69
N GLY A 144 23.26 -12.42 15.59
CA GLY A 144 23.58 -13.57 16.45
C GLY A 144 23.39 -13.30 17.95
N PRO A 145 23.73 -14.26 18.82
CA PRO A 145 23.52 -14.16 20.26
C PRO A 145 24.23 -12.98 20.92
N GLU A 146 25.48 -12.71 20.51
CA GLU A 146 26.32 -11.65 21.07
C GLU A 146 25.81 -10.26 20.68
N GLY A 147 25.49 -10.02 19.41
CA GLY A 147 24.94 -8.74 18.94
C GLY A 147 23.58 -8.44 19.56
N LEU A 148 22.71 -9.46 19.67
CA LEU A 148 21.42 -9.32 20.34
C LEU A 148 21.54 -9.00 21.83
N LYS A 149 22.53 -9.60 22.51
CA LYS A 149 22.83 -9.27 23.90
C LYS A 149 23.24 -7.80 24.04
N GLU A 150 24.15 -7.34 23.17
CA GLU A 150 24.63 -5.95 23.16
C GLU A 150 23.48 -4.96 22.95
N LEU A 151 22.60 -5.22 21.98
CA LEU A 151 21.40 -4.39 21.75
C LEU A 151 20.48 -4.34 22.95
N ARG A 152 20.19 -5.49 23.58
CA ARG A 152 19.31 -5.53 24.77
C ARG A 152 19.87 -4.76 25.96
N GLU A 153 21.18 -4.75 26.13
CA GLU A 153 21.82 -4.07 27.26
C GLU A 153 21.91 -2.55 27.06
N ARG A 154 22.00 -2.08 25.81
CA ARG A 154 22.32 -0.67 25.51
C ARG A 154 21.21 0.11 24.85
N ALA A 155 20.36 -0.52 24.04
CA ALA A 155 19.35 0.20 23.28
C ALA A 155 18.35 0.92 24.20
N GLN A 156 17.95 2.12 23.81
CA GLN A 156 17.01 2.96 24.53
C GLN A 156 15.86 3.36 23.60
N GLY A 157 14.75 3.81 24.20
CA GLY A 157 13.57 4.26 23.47
C GLY A 157 12.43 3.25 23.49
N GLU A 158 11.20 3.76 23.44
CA GLU A 158 9.98 2.97 23.57
C GLU A 158 9.80 2.01 22.39
N TYR A 159 9.99 2.50 21.16
CA TYR A 159 9.94 1.70 19.94
C TYR A 159 10.90 0.50 19.99
N VAL A 160 12.19 0.75 20.27
CA VAL A 160 13.20 -0.32 20.32
C VAL A 160 12.88 -1.31 21.45
N GLY A 161 12.43 -0.80 22.60
CA GLY A 161 11.97 -1.63 23.71
C GLY A 161 10.82 -2.58 23.31
N ARG A 162 9.84 -2.08 22.53
CA ARG A 162 8.75 -2.90 21.98
C ARG A 162 9.27 -3.99 21.04
N ARG A 163 10.09 -3.62 20.06
CA ARG A 163 10.64 -4.58 19.07
C ARG A 163 11.52 -5.65 19.72
N LEU A 164 12.36 -5.28 20.70
CA LEU A 164 13.17 -6.26 21.45
C LEU A 164 12.32 -7.20 22.32
N ALA A 165 11.18 -6.74 22.83
CA ALA A 165 10.22 -7.59 23.54
C ALA A 165 9.51 -8.58 22.61
N VAL A 166 9.18 -8.17 21.37
CA VAL A 166 8.70 -9.11 20.35
C VAL A 166 9.76 -10.17 20.06
N LEU A 167 11.01 -9.77 19.89
CA LEU A 167 12.10 -10.71 19.61
C LEU A 167 12.33 -11.75 20.72
N SER A 168 12.06 -11.40 21.98
CA SER A 168 12.21 -12.36 23.08
C SER A 168 11.09 -13.42 23.10
N GLY A 169 9.98 -13.17 22.41
CA GLY A 169 8.78 -14.00 22.48
C GLY A 169 8.08 -13.96 23.84
N SER A 170 8.47 -13.02 24.72
CA SER A 170 7.97 -12.96 26.10
C SER A 170 6.70 -12.11 26.21
N VAL A 171 5.61 -12.74 26.62
CA VAL A 171 4.36 -12.04 26.96
C VAL A 171 4.56 -11.00 28.06
N GLU A 172 5.37 -11.31 29.07
CA GLU A 172 5.63 -10.39 30.18
C GLU A 172 6.35 -9.12 29.69
N GLU A 173 7.32 -9.27 28.78
CA GLU A 173 8.01 -8.13 28.20
C GLU A 173 7.10 -7.33 27.28
N VAL A 174 6.27 -8.00 26.46
CA VAL A 174 5.27 -7.32 25.62
C VAL A 174 4.32 -6.48 26.48
N PHE A 175 3.77 -7.02 27.57
CA PHE A 175 2.93 -6.24 28.49
C PHE A 175 3.67 -5.06 29.13
N ARG A 176 4.96 -5.23 29.42
CA ARG A 176 5.78 -4.19 30.03
C ARG A 176 6.08 -3.04 29.07
N THR A 177 6.21 -3.31 27.77
CA THR A 177 6.67 -2.32 26.76
C THR A 177 5.56 -1.76 25.88
N HIS A 178 4.43 -2.47 25.70
CA HIS A 178 3.31 -2.03 24.85
C HIS A 178 2.21 -1.38 25.70
N THR A 179 2.55 -0.27 26.37
CA THR A 179 1.66 0.42 27.32
C THR A 179 0.76 1.48 26.68
N ASP A 180 1.00 1.80 25.40
CA ASP A 180 0.42 2.98 24.75
C ASP A 180 -1.01 2.76 24.22
N GLY A 181 -1.55 1.56 24.39
CA GLY A 181 -2.93 1.25 24.04
C GLY A 181 -3.12 -0.21 23.65
N TYR A 182 -4.39 -0.58 23.46
CA TYR A 182 -4.77 -1.94 23.07
C TYR A 182 -4.20 -2.32 21.69
N GLU A 183 -4.20 -1.42 20.72
CA GLU A 183 -3.73 -1.70 19.36
C GLU A 183 -2.27 -2.18 19.36
N GLN A 184 -1.37 -1.43 19.99
CA GLN A 184 0.05 -1.80 20.11
C GLN A 184 0.21 -3.13 20.87
N LEU A 185 -0.51 -3.31 21.97
CA LEU A 185 -0.45 -4.55 22.75
C LEU A 185 -0.92 -5.77 21.93
N ILE A 186 -2.02 -5.64 21.20
CA ILE A 186 -2.58 -6.70 20.36
C ILE A 186 -1.61 -7.04 19.23
N SER A 187 -0.97 -6.05 18.59
CA SER A 187 0.06 -6.27 17.58
C SER A 187 1.23 -7.06 18.15
N GLY A 188 1.82 -6.59 19.25
CA GLY A 188 2.95 -7.27 19.88
C GLY A 188 2.64 -8.71 20.30
N LEU A 189 1.45 -8.97 20.85
CA LEU A 189 0.99 -10.32 21.20
C LEU A 189 0.81 -11.22 19.96
N SER A 190 0.31 -10.65 18.85
CA SER A 190 0.12 -11.37 17.59
C SER A 190 1.45 -11.75 16.97
N GLU A 191 2.43 -10.85 16.98
CA GLU A 191 3.77 -11.08 16.43
C GLU A 191 4.51 -12.21 17.16
N ILE A 192 4.35 -12.33 18.49
CA ILE A 192 4.93 -13.45 19.26
C ILE A 192 4.07 -14.73 19.21
N GLY A 193 3.03 -14.77 18.36
CA GLY A 193 2.18 -15.93 18.15
C GLY A 193 1.18 -16.22 19.28
N ARG A 194 0.95 -15.26 20.18
CA ARG A 194 -0.01 -15.37 21.29
C ARG A 194 -1.40 -14.89 20.89
N PHE A 195 -1.93 -15.53 19.85
CA PHE A 195 -3.24 -15.21 19.27
C PHE A 195 -4.41 -15.39 20.24
N ASP A 196 -4.27 -16.26 21.25
CA ASP A 196 -5.23 -16.43 22.33
C ASP A 196 -5.40 -15.15 23.15
N LEU A 197 -4.29 -14.52 23.50
CA LEU A 197 -4.26 -13.25 24.22
C LEU A 197 -4.65 -12.10 23.30
N ALA A 198 -4.10 -12.04 22.08
CA ALA A 198 -4.45 -11.02 21.11
C ALA A 198 -5.96 -10.97 20.86
N TYR A 199 -6.61 -12.13 20.65
CA TYR A 199 -8.07 -12.22 20.55
C TYR A 199 -8.79 -11.66 21.79
N ALA A 200 -8.37 -12.05 22.99
CA ALA A 200 -9.04 -11.64 24.22
C ALA A 200 -8.94 -10.13 24.45
N TYR A 201 -7.76 -9.55 24.21
CA TYR A 201 -7.55 -8.11 24.32
C TYR A 201 -8.27 -7.33 23.22
N SER A 202 -8.38 -7.87 22.00
CA SER A 202 -9.24 -7.28 20.97
C SER A 202 -10.70 -7.26 21.38
N GLU A 203 -11.21 -8.35 21.94
CA GLU A 203 -12.60 -8.45 22.42
C GLU A 203 -12.88 -7.45 23.55
N ASP A 204 -11.93 -7.32 24.50
CA ASP A 204 -12.03 -6.34 25.58
C ASP A 204 -11.95 -4.89 25.08
N ALA A 205 -11.07 -4.60 24.12
CA ALA A 205 -10.96 -3.29 23.49
C ALA A 205 -12.28 -2.88 22.82
N MET A 206 -12.85 -3.77 21.99
CA MET A 206 -14.13 -3.56 21.31
C MET A 206 -15.30 -3.34 22.28
N ARG A 207 -15.19 -3.82 23.52
CA ARG A 207 -16.22 -3.67 24.56
C ARG A 207 -16.07 -2.38 25.36
N ILE A 208 -14.84 -1.91 25.60
CA ILE A 208 -14.56 -0.83 26.56
C ILE A 208 -14.29 0.52 25.86
N LEU A 209 -13.61 0.49 24.71
CA LEU A 209 -13.16 1.70 24.03
C LEU A 209 -14.27 2.29 23.14
N PRO A 210 -14.22 3.61 22.87
CA PRO A 210 -15.12 4.24 21.90
C PRO A 210 -14.80 3.77 20.47
N ALA A 211 -15.79 3.85 19.58
CA ALA A 211 -15.66 3.38 18.19
C ALA A 211 -14.49 4.02 17.41
N GLU A 212 -14.15 5.28 17.72
CA GLU A 212 -13.02 5.99 17.08
C GLU A 212 -11.67 5.33 17.40
N GLU A 213 -11.51 4.72 18.57
CA GLU A 213 -10.28 4.05 19.02
C GLU A 213 -10.23 2.57 18.61
N THR A 214 -11.35 1.99 18.21
CA THR A 214 -11.43 0.55 17.88
C THR A 214 -11.41 0.25 16.39
N PHE A 215 -11.35 1.28 15.52
CA PHE A 215 -11.36 1.12 14.07
C PHE A 215 -10.29 0.11 13.60
N ASN A 216 -9.02 0.37 13.96
CA ASN A 216 -7.89 -0.48 13.54
C ASN A 216 -7.93 -1.86 14.21
N ILE A 217 -8.41 -1.90 15.46
CA ILE A 217 -8.52 -3.14 16.24
C ILE A 217 -9.55 -4.09 15.64
N ALA A 218 -10.68 -3.57 15.13
CA ALA A 218 -11.78 -4.37 14.62
C ALA A 218 -11.36 -5.25 13.43
N GLY A 219 -10.64 -4.67 12.46
CA GLY A 219 -10.12 -5.40 11.31
C GLY A 219 -9.10 -6.47 11.71
N GLY A 220 -8.16 -6.12 12.60
CA GLY A 220 -7.19 -7.06 13.15
C GLY A 220 -7.84 -8.20 13.92
N TRP A 221 -8.89 -7.92 14.70
CA TRP A 221 -9.63 -8.94 15.45
C TRP A 221 -10.32 -9.95 14.54
N ALA A 222 -10.99 -9.48 13.49
CA ALA A 222 -11.60 -10.35 12.48
C ALA A 222 -10.53 -11.23 11.80
N ALA A 223 -9.42 -10.63 11.35
CA ALA A 223 -8.34 -11.37 10.70
C ALA A 223 -7.70 -12.44 11.60
N ILE A 224 -7.39 -12.11 12.87
CA ILE A 224 -6.89 -13.08 13.84
C ILE A 224 -7.90 -14.21 14.06
N THR A 225 -9.19 -13.86 14.15
CA THR A 225 -10.27 -14.84 14.38
C THR A 225 -10.45 -15.77 13.20
N ASP A 226 -10.45 -15.27 11.97
CA ASP A 226 -10.65 -16.08 10.77
C ASP A 226 -9.55 -17.14 10.61
N VAL A 227 -8.31 -16.76 10.89
CA VAL A 227 -7.14 -17.65 10.76
C VAL A 227 -7.02 -18.62 11.93
N HIS A 228 -7.10 -18.13 13.17
CA HIS A 228 -6.74 -18.92 14.36
C HIS A 228 -7.95 -19.46 15.13
N PHE A 229 -9.12 -18.86 14.96
CA PHE A 229 -10.35 -19.21 15.68
C PHE A 229 -11.57 -19.28 14.74
N PRO A 230 -11.53 -20.04 13.63
CA PRO A 230 -12.57 -20.00 12.59
C PRO A 230 -13.99 -20.33 13.10
N HIS A 231 -14.10 -21.11 14.17
CA HIS A 231 -15.37 -21.40 14.85
C HIS A 231 -16.03 -20.17 15.49
N ARG A 232 -15.29 -19.08 15.70
CA ARG A 232 -15.76 -17.78 16.24
C ARG A 232 -15.92 -16.72 15.17
N SER A 233 -15.42 -16.97 13.95
CA SER A 233 -15.43 -16.01 12.84
C SER A 233 -16.82 -15.43 12.56
N PRO A 234 -17.92 -16.21 12.51
CA PRO A 234 -19.27 -15.68 12.38
C PRO A 234 -19.62 -14.59 13.40
N TYR A 235 -19.35 -14.87 14.68
CA TYR A 235 -19.67 -13.97 15.78
C TYR A 235 -18.84 -12.69 15.73
N VAL A 236 -17.54 -12.80 15.47
CA VAL A 236 -16.65 -11.64 15.44
C VAL A 236 -16.94 -10.75 14.24
N ASN A 237 -17.07 -11.33 13.05
CA ASN A 237 -17.37 -10.55 11.85
C ASN A 237 -18.73 -9.86 11.93
N GLU A 238 -19.74 -10.47 12.56
CA GLU A 238 -21.04 -9.82 12.80
C GLU A 238 -20.87 -8.60 13.69
N ARG A 239 -20.12 -8.72 14.79
CA ARG A 239 -19.84 -7.59 15.72
C ARG A 239 -19.05 -6.47 15.06
N VAL A 240 -18.03 -6.81 14.28
CA VAL A 240 -17.20 -5.84 13.55
C VAL A 240 -18.04 -5.10 12.51
N PHE A 241 -18.85 -5.82 11.73
CA PHE A 241 -19.76 -5.20 10.76
C PHE A 241 -20.82 -4.33 11.41
N ASP A 242 -21.40 -4.76 12.53
CA ASP A 242 -22.41 -3.99 13.25
C ASP A 242 -21.86 -2.66 13.77
N ALA A 243 -20.63 -2.67 14.28
CA ALA A 243 -19.93 -1.48 14.74
C ALA A 243 -19.54 -0.57 13.55
N PHE A 244 -19.05 -1.16 12.46
CA PHE A 244 -18.50 -0.46 11.32
C PHE A 244 -19.09 -1.00 10.00
N PRO A 245 -20.29 -0.57 9.58
CA PRO A 245 -20.94 -1.13 8.41
C PRO A 245 -20.35 -0.53 7.13
N TRP A 246 -19.22 -1.07 6.66
CA TRP A 246 -18.57 -0.71 5.39
C TRP A 246 -18.51 -1.91 4.46
N LEU A 247 -18.13 -1.67 3.22
CA LEU A 247 -17.90 -2.74 2.25
C LEU A 247 -16.94 -3.82 2.79
N SER A 248 -15.78 -3.42 3.33
CA SER A 248 -14.75 -4.38 3.78
C SER A 248 -15.19 -5.27 4.94
N THR A 249 -16.00 -4.74 5.88
CA THR A 249 -16.55 -5.54 6.99
C THR A 249 -17.76 -6.36 6.57
N ALA A 250 -18.53 -5.91 5.58
CA ALA A 250 -19.58 -6.70 4.94
C ALA A 250 -19.01 -7.90 4.20
N GLU A 251 -17.88 -7.73 3.49
CA GLU A 251 -17.12 -8.80 2.85
C GLU A 251 -16.68 -9.85 3.87
N GLY A 252 -16.09 -9.41 4.99
CA GLY A 252 -15.70 -10.30 6.09
C GLY A 252 -16.87 -11.10 6.66
N LEU A 253 -18.00 -10.45 6.96
CA LEU A 253 -19.21 -11.13 7.42
C LEU A 253 -19.76 -12.11 6.39
N PHE A 254 -19.87 -11.71 5.12
CA PHE A 254 -20.36 -12.58 4.07
C PHE A 254 -19.43 -13.79 3.84
N ALA A 255 -18.12 -13.61 3.92
CA ALA A 255 -17.17 -14.71 3.86
C ALA A 255 -17.34 -15.70 5.03
N ALA A 256 -17.66 -15.19 6.24
CA ALA A 256 -17.83 -16.00 7.44
C ALA A 256 -19.13 -16.82 7.47
N VAL A 257 -20.24 -16.28 6.97
CA VAL A 257 -21.59 -16.91 7.11
C VAL A 257 -22.42 -17.03 5.82
N GLY A 258 -21.90 -16.54 4.70
CA GLY A 258 -22.54 -16.63 3.39
C GLY A 258 -23.91 -15.95 3.31
N ASP A 259 -24.79 -16.56 2.51
CA ASP A 259 -26.11 -16.01 2.15
C ASP A 259 -27.00 -15.63 3.35
N SER A 260 -26.76 -16.23 4.52
CA SER A 260 -27.54 -15.95 5.73
C SER A 260 -27.37 -14.51 6.25
N ALA A 261 -26.27 -13.83 5.93
CA ALA A 261 -26.03 -12.44 6.33
C ALA A 261 -26.56 -11.40 5.32
N VAL A 262 -26.99 -11.80 4.13
CA VAL A 262 -27.27 -10.86 3.02
C VAL A 262 -28.33 -9.84 3.41
N GLU A 263 -29.45 -10.29 4.00
CA GLU A 263 -30.52 -9.38 4.42
C GLU A 263 -30.04 -8.35 5.44
N HIS A 264 -29.22 -8.79 6.41
CA HIS A 264 -28.64 -7.91 7.43
C HIS A 264 -27.67 -6.89 6.83
N ILE A 265 -26.75 -7.36 5.98
CA ILE A 265 -25.75 -6.52 5.31
C ILE A 265 -26.44 -5.45 4.47
N GLU A 266 -27.40 -5.86 3.62
CA GLU A 266 -28.10 -4.92 2.74
C GLU A 266 -28.95 -3.92 3.53
N ALA A 267 -29.54 -4.34 4.66
CA ALA A 267 -30.26 -3.43 5.53
C ALA A 267 -29.34 -2.38 6.16
N ARG A 268 -28.14 -2.77 6.60
CA ARG A 268 -27.17 -1.87 7.26
C ARG A 268 -26.44 -0.95 6.27
N LEU A 269 -26.20 -1.39 5.04
CA LEU A 269 -25.55 -0.59 3.99
C LEU A 269 -26.52 0.28 3.18
N ARG A 270 -27.82 0.26 3.46
CA ARG A 270 -28.84 1.01 2.70
C ARG A 270 -28.53 2.51 2.54
N ASP A 271 -28.02 3.13 3.60
CA ASP A 271 -27.68 4.56 3.60
C ASP A 271 -26.27 4.85 3.00
N LYS A 272 -25.58 3.80 2.53
CA LYS A 272 -24.27 3.84 1.87
C LYS A 272 -24.38 3.18 0.50
N PRO A 273 -25.05 3.82 -0.47
CA PRO A 273 -25.40 3.19 -1.74
C PRO A 273 -24.20 2.72 -2.58
N TRP A 274 -23.05 3.37 -2.44
CA TRP A 274 -21.80 2.90 -3.05
C TRP A 274 -21.37 1.54 -2.48
N ASP A 275 -21.23 1.44 -1.14
CA ASP A 275 -20.84 0.20 -0.46
C ASP A 275 -21.85 -0.92 -0.74
N LEU A 276 -23.16 -0.61 -0.74
CA LEU A 276 -24.20 -1.58 -1.04
C LEU A 276 -24.10 -2.10 -2.49
N ALA A 277 -23.93 -1.21 -3.47
CA ALA A 277 -23.78 -1.62 -4.87
C ALA A 277 -22.49 -2.45 -5.07
N MET A 278 -21.38 -2.06 -4.44
CA MET A 278 -20.13 -2.83 -4.52
C MET A 278 -20.26 -4.19 -3.84
N PHE A 279 -20.96 -4.29 -2.70
CA PHE A 279 -21.24 -5.58 -2.06
C PHE A 279 -22.06 -6.50 -2.98
N GLN A 280 -23.13 -6.00 -3.58
CA GLN A 280 -23.96 -6.77 -4.52
C GLN A 280 -23.17 -7.24 -5.74
N TYR A 281 -22.28 -6.39 -6.26
CA TYR A 281 -21.45 -6.74 -7.41
C TYR A 281 -20.33 -7.73 -7.06
N GLN A 282 -19.58 -7.46 -6.00
CA GLN A 282 -18.34 -8.18 -5.68
C GLN A 282 -18.60 -9.45 -4.87
N CYS A 283 -19.52 -9.41 -3.91
CA CYS A 283 -19.85 -10.56 -3.05
C CYS A 283 -20.97 -11.41 -3.65
N LEU A 284 -22.10 -10.79 -3.98
CA LEU A 284 -23.27 -11.54 -4.51
C LEU A 284 -23.13 -11.88 -6.00
N ARG A 285 -22.15 -11.31 -6.69
CA ARG A 285 -21.94 -11.47 -8.14
C ARG A 285 -23.19 -11.11 -8.95
N ASP A 286 -23.93 -10.11 -8.49
CA ASP A 286 -25.18 -9.65 -9.10
C ASP A 286 -25.01 -8.23 -9.68
N PRO A 287 -24.51 -8.11 -10.92
CA PRO A 287 -24.30 -6.81 -11.55
C PRO A 287 -25.63 -6.07 -11.82
N GLN A 288 -26.72 -6.78 -12.09
CA GLN A 288 -28.05 -6.18 -12.32
C GLN A 288 -28.53 -5.46 -11.06
N ARG A 289 -28.42 -6.12 -9.91
CA ARG A 289 -28.82 -5.56 -8.62
C ARG A 289 -27.93 -4.39 -8.21
N ALA A 290 -26.61 -4.52 -8.39
CA ALA A 290 -25.67 -3.43 -8.16
C ALA A 290 -25.99 -2.20 -9.02
N TRP A 291 -26.29 -2.40 -10.32
CA TRP A 291 -26.70 -1.34 -11.23
C TRP A 291 -28.00 -0.66 -10.78
N ALA A 292 -29.00 -1.43 -10.33
CA ALA A 292 -30.26 -0.87 -9.83
C ALA A 292 -30.02 0.00 -8.59
N THR A 293 -29.28 -0.50 -7.60
CA THR A 293 -28.91 0.26 -6.39
C THR A 293 -28.16 1.55 -6.74
N ALA A 294 -27.15 1.47 -7.60
CA ALA A 294 -26.39 2.65 -8.03
C ALA A 294 -27.29 3.62 -8.82
N SER A 295 -28.22 3.10 -9.62
CA SER A 295 -29.13 3.92 -10.41
C SER A 295 -30.11 4.72 -9.55
N ASP A 296 -30.72 4.07 -8.57
CA ASP A 296 -31.64 4.70 -7.63
C ASP A 296 -30.95 5.79 -6.80
N ALA A 297 -29.64 5.63 -6.55
CA ALA A 297 -28.82 6.59 -5.83
C ALA A 297 -28.16 7.68 -6.71
N GLY A 298 -28.33 7.64 -8.04
CA GLY A 298 -27.69 8.59 -8.96
C GLY A 298 -26.17 8.38 -9.14
N LEU A 299 -25.66 7.19 -8.84
CA LEU A 299 -24.26 6.79 -8.92
C LEU A 299 -23.89 6.06 -10.21
N GLN A 300 -24.76 6.07 -11.24
CA GLN A 300 -24.54 5.30 -12.48
C GLN A 300 -23.19 5.61 -13.12
N ARG A 301 -22.78 6.89 -13.12
CA ARG A 301 -21.51 7.33 -13.69
C ARG A 301 -20.29 6.71 -13.00
N ASN A 302 -20.39 6.45 -11.70
CA ASN A 302 -19.31 5.88 -10.90
C ASN A 302 -19.15 4.37 -11.12
N VAL A 303 -20.23 3.67 -11.45
CA VAL A 303 -20.22 2.20 -11.61
C VAL A 303 -20.25 1.72 -13.07
N ALA A 304 -20.56 2.60 -14.02
CA ALA A 304 -20.80 2.21 -15.42
C ALA A 304 -19.58 1.54 -16.06
N GLU A 305 -18.37 2.01 -15.78
CA GLU A 305 -17.16 1.38 -16.31
C GLU A 305 -16.93 -0.01 -15.70
N LEU A 306 -17.11 -0.12 -14.37
CA LEU A 306 -16.93 -1.37 -13.63
C LEU A 306 -17.91 -2.46 -14.09
N LEU A 307 -19.13 -2.08 -14.43
CA LEU A 307 -20.20 -3.00 -14.82
C LEU A 307 -20.30 -3.24 -16.34
N LEU A 308 -19.51 -2.52 -17.15
CA LEU A 308 -19.51 -2.63 -18.62
C LEU A 308 -19.35 -4.07 -19.14
N PRO A 309 -18.47 -4.93 -18.57
CA PRO A 309 -18.33 -6.31 -19.04
C PRO A 309 -19.58 -7.18 -18.85
N HIS A 310 -20.49 -6.77 -17.96
CA HIS A 310 -21.65 -7.55 -17.56
C HIS A 310 -22.97 -6.94 -18.02
N LEU A 311 -23.03 -5.62 -18.21
CA LEU A 311 -24.24 -4.85 -18.51
C LEU A 311 -24.03 -3.80 -19.61
N PRO A 312 -23.49 -4.19 -20.79
CA PRO A 312 -23.11 -3.23 -21.83
C PRO A 312 -24.29 -2.35 -22.29
N ASP A 313 -25.48 -2.92 -22.43
CA ASP A 313 -26.67 -2.18 -22.89
C ASP A 313 -27.06 -1.05 -21.93
N GLN A 314 -26.87 -1.25 -20.62
CA GLN A 314 -27.19 -0.26 -19.59
C GLN A 314 -26.07 0.76 -19.41
N THR A 315 -24.81 0.32 -19.45
CA THR A 315 -23.66 1.16 -19.11
C THR A 315 -23.16 2.00 -20.29
N VAL A 316 -23.22 1.48 -21.52
CA VAL A 316 -22.73 2.18 -22.72
C VAL A 316 -23.35 3.57 -22.88
N PRO A 317 -24.68 3.76 -22.78
CA PRO A 317 -25.27 5.09 -22.88
C PRO A 317 -24.76 6.09 -21.83
N VAL A 318 -24.50 5.62 -20.59
CA VAL A 318 -23.96 6.45 -19.51
C VAL A 318 -22.49 6.80 -19.76
N LEU A 319 -21.69 5.84 -20.22
CA LEU A 319 -20.29 6.08 -20.58
C LEU A 319 -20.16 7.03 -21.77
N MET A 320 -21.02 6.92 -22.77
CA MET A 320 -21.06 7.86 -23.90
C MET A 320 -21.33 9.30 -23.45
N GLN A 321 -22.24 9.51 -22.49
CA GLN A 321 -22.45 10.83 -21.89
C GLN A 321 -21.22 11.30 -21.11
N LEU A 322 -20.58 10.41 -20.33
CA LEU A 322 -19.39 10.74 -19.56
C LEU A 322 -18.19 11.13 -20.44
N ILE A 323 -17.99 10.43 -21.56
CA ILE A 323 -16.97 10.75 -22.58
C ILE A 323 -17.22 12.15 -23.14
N GLU A 324 -18.47 12.44 -23.51
CA GLU A 324 -18.84 13.75 -24.06
C GLU A 324 -18.58 14.88 -23.04
N ASP A 325 -19.00 14.71 -21.78
CA ASP A 325 -18.76 15.66 -20.70
C ASP A 325 -17.25 15.88 -20.46
N LYS A 326 -16.44 14.82 -20.48
CA LYS A 326 -14.99 14.90 -20.29
C LYS A 326 -14.28 15.61 -21.44
N LEU A 327 -14.70 15.38 -22.69
CA LEU A 327 -14.15 16.07 -23.86
C LEU A 327 -14.50 17.57 -23.88
N GLU A 328 -15.61 17.97 -23.26
CA GLU A 328 -15.95 19.39 -23.08
C GLU A 328 -15.03 20.09 -22.08
N THR A 329 -14.45 19.36 -21.13
CA THR A 329 -13.49 19.95 -20.20
C THR A 329 -12.20 20.35 -20.94
N GLN A 330 -11.67 21.54 -20.66
CA GLN A 330 -10.37 21.99 -21.18
C GLN A 330 -9.18 21.34 -20.45
N ASP A 331 -9.45 20.31 -19.65
CA ASP A 331 -8.47 19.59 -18.87
C ASP A 331 -7.86 18.44 -19.70
N VAL A 332 -6.53 18.39 -19.78
CA VAL A 332 -5.80 17.36 -20.55
C VAL A 332 -6.07 15.98 -19.94
N TYR A 333 -6.08 15.88 -18.61
CA TYR A 333 -6.31 14.62 -17.92
C TYR A 333 -7.72 14.07 -18.16
N GLY A 334 -8.74 14.93 -18.09
CA GLY A 334 -10.11 14.59 -18.47
C GLY A 334 -10.23 14.05 -19.89
N ARG A 335 -9.50 14.63 -20.86
CA ARG A 335 -9.51 14.18 -22.25
C ARG A 335 -8.84 12.81 -22.42
N ASP A 336 -7.70 12.56 -21.78
CA ASP A 336 -7.03 11.26 -21.84
C ASP A 336 -7.94 10.14 -21.33
N GLN A 337 -8.61 10.36 -20.19
CA GLN A 337 -9.62 9.43 -19.68
C GLN A 337 -10.78 9.22 -20.65
N ALA A 338 -11.21 10.27 -21.37
CA ALA A 338 -12.29 10.15 -22.35
C ALA A 338 -11.91 9.23 -23.52
N TYR A 339 -10.66 9.32 -24.01
CA TYR A 339 -10.19 8.45 -25.09
C TYR A 339 -10.03 7.00 -24.64
N GLU A 340 -9.55 6.77 -23.40
CA GLU A 340 -9.49 5.42 -22.83
C GLU A 340 -10.90 4.79 -22.74
N LEU A 341 -11.87 5.55 -22.23
CA LEU A 341 -13.27 5.13 -22.16
C LEU A 341 -13.86 4.89 -23.55
N LEU A 342 -13.54 5.71 -24.55
CA LEU A 342 -13.99 5.54 -25.92
C LEU A 342 -13.56 4.19 -26.48
N GLY A 343 -12.30 3.78 -26.26
CA GLY A 343 -11.80 2.46 -26.66
C GLY A 343 -12.49 1.30 -25.93
N LYS A 344 -12.88 1.47 -24.66
CA LYS A 344 -13.67 0.46 -23.92
C LYS A 344 -15.09 0.36 -24.47
N VAL A 345 -15.74 1.48 -24.75
CA VAL A 345 -17.08 1.53 -25.35
C VAL A 345 -17.09 0.94 -26.75
N GLN A 346 -16.08 1.21 -27.60
CA GLN A 346 -15.96 0.63 -28.94
C GLN A 346 -16.02 -0.90 -28.92
N LYS A 347 -15.36 -1.53 -27.94
CA LYS A 347 -15.30 -2.99 -27.81
C LYS A 347 -16.61 -3.61 -27.29
N ALA A 348 -17.39 -2.85 -26.54
CA ALA A 348 -18.56 -3.34 -25.83
C ALA A 348 -19.90 -2.95 -26.49
N ALA A 349 -19.94 -1.83 -27.19
CA ALA A 349 -21.14 -1.30 -27.83
C ALA A 349 -21.44 -2.03 -29.15
N GLU A 350 -22.71 -2.00 -29.55
CA GLU A 350 -23.08 -2.39 -30.92
C GLU A 350 -22.37 -1.47 -31.93
N PRO A 351 -21.79 -2.01 -33.02
CA PRO A 351 -21.01 -1.21 -33.97
C PRO A 351 -21.75 0.01 -34.52
N ALA A 352 -23.02 -0.14 -34.89
CA ALA A 352 -23.83 0.97 -35.41
C ALA A 352 -24.06 2.07 -34.36
N LEU A 353 -24.29 1.70 -33.10
CA LEU A 353 -24.46 2.65 -32.00
C LEU A 353 -23.16 3.44 -31.75
N PHE A 354 -22.02 2.76 -31.81
CA PHE A 354 -20.71 3.39 -31.66
C PHE A 354 -20.39 4.33 -32.82
N GLU A 355 -20.63 3.91 -34.07
CA GLU A 355 -20.44 4.74 -35.27
C GLU A 355 -21.29 6.02 -35.20
N ASP A 356 -22.58 5.90 -34.86
CA ASP A 356 -23.48 7.05 -34.70
C ASP A 356 -23.00 8.02 -33.60
N PHE A 357 -22.48 7.48 -32.49
CA PHE A 357 -21.94 8.27 -31.40
C PHE A 357 -20.65 8.99 -31.80
N LEU A 358 -19.74 8.31 -32.49
CA LEU A 358 -18.49 8.89 -32.98
C LEU A 358 -18.76 10.02 -33.98
N ASP A 359 -19.68 9.81 -34.92
CA ASP A 359 -20.14 10.84 -35.87
C ASP A 359 -20.77 12.04 -35.16
N ARG A 360 -21.45 11.83 -34.04
CA ARG A 360 -21.97 12.92 -33.20
C ARG A 360 -20.85 13.71 -32.54
N LEU A 361 -19.85 13.04 -31.96
CA LEU A 361 -18.68 13.69 -31.36
C LEU A 361 -17.88 14.50 -32.39
N GLN A 362 -17.61 13.91 -33.57
CA GLN A 362 -16.88 14.58 -34.65
C GLN A 362 -17.58 15.86 -35.13
N ARG A 363 -18.91 15.85 -35.24
CA ARG A 363 -19.71 17.05 -35.56
C ARG A 363 -19.67 18.09 -34.45
N LYS A 364 -19.76 17.66 -33.19
CA LYS A 364 -19.77 18.56 -32.02
C LYS A 364 -18.44 19.29 -31.83
N PHE A 365 -17.33 18.59 -32.02
CA PHE A 365 -15.97 19.13 -31.84
C PHE A 365 -15.28 19.47 -33.16
N ALA A 366 -16.04 19.76 -34.23
CA ALA A 366 -15.50 20.06 -35.56
C ALA A 366 -14.54 21.26 -35.58
N ASP A 367 -14.78 22.24 -34.70
CA ASP A 367 -13.97 23.46 -34.54
C ASP A 367 -12.80 23.30 -33.56
N CYS A 368 -12.56 22.09 -33.04
CA CYS A 368 -11.46 21.76 -32.14
C CYS A 368 -10.49 20.76 -32.81
N PRO A 369 -9.45 21.25 -33.53
CA PRO A 369 -8.54 20.40 -34.31
C PRO A 369 -7.85 19.30 -33.49
N GLU A 370 -7.52 19.58 -32.23
CA GLU A 370 -6.89 18.63 -31.31
C GLU A 370 -7.76 17.39 -31.05
N ILE A 371 -9.02 17.61 -30.63
CA ILE A 371 -9.99 16.55 -30.35
C ILE A 371 -10.35 15.80 -31.65
N ARG A 372 -10.52 16.53 -32.75
CA ARG A 372 -10.87 15.95 -34.04
C ARG A 372 -9.80 14.96 -34.56
N ASN A 373 -8.52 15.27 -34.39
CA ASN A 373 -7.44 14.38 -34.83
C ASN A 373 -7.42 13.08 -33.98
N GLN A 374 -7.55 13.20 -32.66
CA GLN A 374 -7.57 12.06 -31.74
C GLN A 374 -8.80 11.15 -31.97
N LEU A 375 -9.98 11.73 -32.22
CA LEU A 375 -11.19 10.95 -32.57
C LEU A 375 -11.06 10.21 -33.92
N ALA A 376 -10.29 10.75 -34.87
CA ALA A 376 -10.04 10.09 -36.15
C ALA A 376 -9.10 8.89 -36.01
N ASP A 377 -8.15 8.96 -35.07
CA ASP A 377 -7.27 7.83 -34.73
C ASP A 377 -8.06 6.71 -34.02
N ALA A 378 -8.99 7.07 -33.12
CA ALA A 378 -9.88 6.11 -32.45
C ALA A 378 -10.91 5.44 -33.40
N ALA A 379 -11.09 5.97 -34.62
CA ALA A 379 -11.96 5.39 -35.64
C ALA A 379 -11.30 4.25 -36.44
N GLN A 380 -9.99 4.03 -36.27
CA GLN A 380 -9.25 2.95 -36.94
C GLN A 380 -9.33 1.66 -36.10
N PRO A 381 -9.56 0.50 -36.73
CA PRO A 381 -9.82 -0.77 -36.03
C PRO A 381 -8.62 -1.35 -35.27
#